data_AF-A0A698XPN1-F1
#
_entry.id   AF-A0A698XPN1-F1
#
_cell.length_a   1.000
_cell.length_b   1.000
_cell.length_c   1.000
_cell.angle_alpha   90.00
_cell.angle_beta   90.00
_cell.angle_gamma   90.00
#
_symmetry.space_group_name_H-M   'P 1'
#
loop_
_entity.id
_entity.type
_entity.pdbx_description
1 polymer ?
#
loop_
_entity_poly.entity_id
_entity_poly.type
_entity_poly.pdbx_seq_one_letter_code
_entity_poly.pdbx_strand_id
1 'polypeptide(L)'
;MSTKSAVPVQPSGVQCANTKVENEEKRLDNPMPEVKERQICGFRHTKSENASVAVSMQNGSQLGGQVLPSSVAGQLFHSIVVRNLQSLLSGQNFSEQDIENAVADLESRVLEQVHGALREELIRALVNAMQNVFVLIPVAGPDMLQSALCMKREKLFGVAALAAGWRNNVHDITTASQIRLRLSNAFGHEPLTIGEVTIARSAGNVSGTNALQPGTVRHVTFCGDREAHISPGAQIVSDPIDCGLLPPATAITISLFLPNKLPAEGVTSHPGSRTSSWFASGNQVSELSFAGDGVGEIEHWYFISGIEVLVPRELGAFALIGDSITDGRCSTTNGDTRWPDFLLARLQKGVSAPPISIVNQAAGANCVLVDGSGGPSVLARLDRDILSLSGVRYALIFEGINDIGISLTDPASQAILRKQLIAGYIQVATRLSAAGIIVIIATLTPFMAKDEAQYMSELSPYSHPARELTRQHINAWIRNQGATFFDAVVDFDAVLRDQEDGSFLATQYDSGDHLHPNERAFEALASSFPLELLGI
;
A
#
# COMPACT_ATOMS: atom_id res chain seq x y z
N MET A 1 69.58 -15.82 17.01
CA MET A 1 69.53 -14.72 17.98
C MET A 1 68.07 -14.50 18.39
N SER A 2 67.79 -14.68 19.69
CA SER A 2 66.58 -14.37 20.48
C SER A 2 65.22 -14.75 19.89
N THR A 3 64.59 -15.89 20.21
CA THR A 3 63.89 -16.29 21.45
C THR A 3 63.03 -15.21 22.14
N LYS A 4 61.72 -15.46 22.18
CA LYS A 4 60.93 -15.51 23.43
C LYS A 4 59.61 -16.27 23.22
N SER A 5 59.36 -17.19 24.15
CA SER A 5 58.21 -18.07 24.34
C SER A 5 57.68 -17.83 25.75
N ALA A 6 56.36 -17.93 25.96
CA ALA A 6 55.63 -18.27 27.21
C ALA A 6 54.13 -18.08 26.94
N VAL A 7 53.29 -19.13 26.80
CA VAL A 7 52.66 -20.03 27.80
C VAL A 7 51.45 -19.38 28.54
N PRO A 8 50.29 -20.07 28.68
CA PRO A 8 48.98 -19.49 28.99
C PRO A 8 48.62 -19.55 30.49
N VAL A 9 47.61 -18.77 30.91
CA VAL A 9 47.13 -18.72 32.30
C VAL A 9 45.59 -18.89 32.35
N GLN A 10 45.15 -20.01 32.94
CA GLN A 10 43.95 -20.13 33.81
C GLN A 10 44.46 -20.37 35.24
N PRO A 11 43.78 -19.86 36.29
CA PRO A 11 42.80 -20.64 37.08
C PRO A 11 41.65 -19.72 37.59
N SER A 12 40.54 -20.08 38.25
CA SER A 12 40.13 -21.10 39.24
C SER A 12 38.57 -21.05 39.27
N GLY A 13 37.79 -22.12 39.39
CA GLY A 13 37.72 -23.01 40.55
C GLY A 13 36.81 -22.44 41.66
N VAL A 14 35.49 -22.61 41.56
CA VAL A 14 34.59 -22.69 42.72
C VAL A 14 33.58 -23.81 42.48
N GLN A 15 33.63 -24.77 43.39
CA GLN A 15 32.76 -25.94 43.52
C GLN A 15 32.16 -25.88 44.93
N CYS A 16 30.84 -26.01 45.05
CA CYS A 16 30.04 -26.43 46.23
C CYS A 16 28.56 -26.11 45.90
N ALA A 17 27.54 -26.94 46.11
CA ALA A 17 27.44 -28.17 46.86
C ALA A 17 26.31 -29.07 46.31
N ASN A 18 26.50 -30.37 46.51
CA ASN A 18 25.49 -31.41 46.39
C ASN A 18 24.33 -31.21 47.37
N THR A 19 23.10 -31.47 46.93
CA THR A 19 22.11 -32.21 47.72
C THR A 19 21.31 -33.11 46.79
N LYS A 20 21.63 -34.42 46.84
CA LYS A 20 20.71 -35.49 46.50
C LYS A 20 19.62 -35.54 47.58
N VAL A 21 18.36 -35.61 47.18
CA VAL A 21 17.32 -36.33 47.93
C VAL A 21 16.59 -37.22 46.94
N GLU A 22 16.49 -38.49 47.35
CA GLU A 22 15.96 -39.63 46.63
C GLU A 22 14.43 -39.60 46.50
N ASN A 23 13.93 -40.32 45.49
CA ASN A 23 12.69 -41.11 45.47
C ASN A 23 11.44 -40.58 46.20
N GLU A 24 10.46 -40.11 45.44
CA GLU A 24 9.05 -40.42 45.68
C GLU A 24 8.32 -40.62 44.33
N GLU A 25 8.51 -41.79 43.73
CA GLU A 25 7.46 -42.39 42.90
C GLU A 25 6.30 -42.82 43.82
N LYS A 26 5.10 -42.29 43.53
CA LYS A 26 3.74 -42.68 43.98
C LYS A 26 3.00 -41.66 44.87
N ARG A 27 2.25 -40.79 44.19
CA ARG A 27 0.87 -40.40 44.53
C ARG A 27 0.19 -39.98 43.22
N LEU A 28 -0.44 -40.93 42.52
CA LEU A 28 -1.89 -41.20 42.55
C LEU A 28 -2.73 -39.95 42.20
N ASP A 29 -3.20 -39.96 40.96
CA ASP A 29 -4.52 -39.53 40.49
C ASP A 29 -5.10 -38.26 41.12
N ASN A 30 -4.85 -37.13 40.46
CA ASN A 30 -5.77 -36.01 40.50
C ASN A 30 -5.95 -35.48 39.06
N PRO A 31 -7.19 -35.44 38.51
CA PRO A 31 -7.42 -34.79 37.24
C PRO A 31 -7.07 -33.30 37.39
N MET A 32 -6.34 -32.75 36.41
CA MET A 32 -6.10 -31.31 36.35
C MET A 32 -7.46 -30.58 36.39
N PRO A 33 -7.61 -29.54 37.23
CA PRO A 33 -8.83 -28.75 37.20
C PRO A 33 -8.97 -28.11 35.82
N GLU A 34 -10.15 -28.26 35.21
CA GLU A 34 -10.57 -27.43 34.08
C GLU A 34 -10.11 -25.99 34.32
N VAL A 35 -9.30 -25.46 33.41
CA VAL A 35 -9.06 -24.02 33.33
C VAL A 35 -10.38 -23.39 32.90
N LYS A 36 -11.27 -23.17 33.86
CA LYS A 36 -12.38 -22.25 33.68
C LYS A 36 -11.74 -20.90 33.43
N GLU A 37 -11.88 -20.42 32.20
CA GLU A 37 -11.67 -19.02 31.85
C GLU A 37 -12.30 -18.17 32.94
N ARG A 38 -11.47 -17.60 33.81
CA ARG A 38 -11.91 -16.49 34.64
C ARG A 38 -12.12 -15.35 33.67
N GLN A 39 -13.38 -15.20 33.26
CA GLN A 39 -13.95 -14.01 32.66
C GLN A 39 -13.45 -12.81 33.49
N ILE A 40 -12.40 -12.15 33.00
CA ILE A 40 -12.03 -10.84 33.49
C ILE A 40 -13.19 -9.94 33.06
N CYS A 41 -14.00 -9.56 34.04
CA CYS A 41 -15.18 -8.72 33.91
C CYS A 41 -14.98 -7.58 32.88
N GLY A 42 -15.92 -7.50 31.93
CA GLY A 42 -16.36 -6.22 31.37
C GLY A 42 -16.44 -6.09 29.86
N PHE A 43 -15.65 -6.83 29.07
CA PHE A 43 -15.54 -6.59 27.63
C PHE A 43 -15.88 -7.87 26.85
N ARG A 44 -16.93 -7.83 26.01
CA ARG A 44 -17.21 -8.90 25.04
C ARG A 44 -16.19 -8.83 23.90
N HIS A 45 -15.87 -9.97 23.29
CA HIS A 45 -15.06 -10.01 22.08
C HIS A 45 -15.93 -9.76 20.86
N THR A 46 -15.46 -8.93 19.93
CA THR A 46 -16.10 -8.79 18.62
C THR A 46 -15.92 -10.12 17.88
N LYS A 47 -17.01 -10.69 17.34
CA LYS A 47 -16.93 -11.92 16.53
C LYS A 47 -16.01 -11.68 15.33
N SER A 48 -15.21 -12.67 14.95
CA SER A 48 -14.23 -12.58 13.85
C SER A 48 -14.87 -12.11 12.54
N GLU A 49 -16.07 -12.59 12.21
CA GLU A 49 -16.88 -12.19 11.05
C GLU A 49 -17.20 -10.68 10.98
N ASN A 50 -17.20 -9.99 12.13
CA ASN A 50 -17.53 -8.56 12.22
C ASN A 50 -16.30 -7.67 12.45
N ALA A 51 -15.10 -8.24 12.56
CA ALA A 51 -13.89 -7.48 12.86
C ALA A 51 -13.53 -6.50 11.72
N SER A 52 -13.64 -6.93 10.46
CA SER A 52 -13.41 -6.08 9.28
C SER A 52 -14.38 -4.89 9.20
N VAL A 53 -15.66 -5.12 9.51
CA VAL A 53 -16.69 -4.07 9.56
C VAL A 53 -16.40 -3.08 10.70
N ALA A 54 -15.96 -3.58 11.86
CA ALA A 54 -15.60 -2.75 13.00
C ALA A 54 -14.37 -1.85 12.72
N VAL A 55 -13.34 -2.39 12.05
CA VAL A 55 -12.16 -1.60 11.62
C VAL A 55 -12.55 -0.56 10.58
N SER A 56 -13.35 -0.93 9.58
CA SER A 56 -13.85 0.01 8.57
C SER A 56 -14.67 1.14 9.19
N MET A 57 -15.53 0.83 10.16
CA MET A 57 -16.30 1.83 10.92
C MET A 57 -15.40 2.73 11.78
N GLN A 58 -14.35 2.18 12.38
CA GLN A 58 -13.38 2.95 13.16
C GLN A 58 -12.58 3.92 12.27
N ASN A 59 -12.07 3.45 11.13
CA ASN A 59 -11.37 4.31 10.17
C ASN A 59 -12.30 5.39 9.58
N GLY A 60 -13.53 5.01 9.22
CA GLY A 60 -14.54 5.96 8.72
C GLY A 60 -14.97 6.99 9.77
N SER A 61 -15.10 6.59 11.04
CA SER A 61 -15.44 7.52 12.12
C SER A 61 -14.27 8.42 12.55
N GLN A 62 -13.03 7.96 12.45
CA GLN A 62 -11.84 8.79 12.72
C GLN A 62 -11.64 9.84 11.63
N LEU A 63 -11.76 9.46 10.35
CA LEU A 63 -11.64 10.39 9.22
C LEU A 63 -12.87 11.31 9.12
N GLY A 64 -14.08 10.75 9.10
CA GLY A 64 -15.32 11.51 9.00
C GLY A 64 -15.60 12.40 10.22
N GLY A 65 -15.24 11.92 11.42
CA GLY A 65 -15.48 12.63 12.68
C GLY A 65 -14.64 13.89 12.86
N GLN A 66 -13.51 14.02 12.15
CA GLN A 66 -12.71 15.26 12.15
C GLN A 66 -13.01 16.13 10.92
N VAL A 67 -13.21 15.52 9.75
CA VAL A 67 -13.39 16.24 8.49
C VAL A 67 -14.75 16.92 8.41
N LEU A 68 -15.84 16.27 8.85
CA LEU A 68 -17.19 16.85 8.76
C LEU A 68 -17.36 18.07 9.68
N PRO A 69 -17.00 18.03 10.98
CA PRO A 69 -17.12 19.22 11.83
C PRO A 69 -16.21 20.37 11.39
N SER A 70 -15.00 20.07 10.91
CA SER A 70 -14.08 21.09 10.39
C SER A 70 -14.62 21.76 9.13
N SER A 71 -15.28 21.00 8.25
CA SER A 71 -15.91 21.52 7.03
C SER A 71 -17.13 22.40 7.35
N VAL A 72 -17.99 21.94 8.27
CA VAL A 72 -19.15 22.71 8.73
C VAL A 72 -18.72 23.98 9.46
N ALA A 73 -17.68 23.89 10.31
CA ALA A 73 -17.08 25.05 10.98
C ALA A 73 -16.50 26.05 9.98
N GLY A 74 -15.81 25.57 8.93
CA GLY A 74 -15.29 26.42 7.84
C GLY A 74 -16.39 27.14 7.05
N GLN A 75 -17.49 26.45 6.72
CA GLN A 75 -18.63 27.05 6.02
C GLN A 75 -19.40 28.06 6.89
N LEU A 76 -19.57 27.75 8.19
CA LEU A 76 -20.18 28.67 9.15
C LEU A 76 -19.30 29.92 9.34
N PHE A 77 -17.98 29.75 9.46
CA PHE A 77 -17.02 30.84 9.49
C PHE A 77 -17.19 31.75 8.27
N HIS A 78 -17.10 31.17 7.08
CA HIS A 78 -17.21 31.90 5.83
C HIS A 78 -18.55 32.65 5.73
N SER A 79 -19.66 32.01 6.09
CA SER A 79 -21.00 32.62 6.02
C SER A 79 -21.19 33.77 7.00
N ILE A 80 -20.67 33.65 8.23
CA ILE A 80 -20.76 34.69 9.26
C ILE A 80 -19.88 35.88 8.88
N VAL A 81 -18.65 35.62 8.42
CA VAL A 81 -17.72 36.68 8.03
C VAL A 81 -18.27 37.48 6.85
N VAL A 82 -18.69 36.81 5.77
CA VAL A 82 -19.21 37.50 4.57
C VAL A 82 -20.42 38.36 4.93
N ARG A 83 -21.36 37.85 5.72
CA ARG A 83 -22.55 38.62 6.15
C ARG A 83 -22.18 39.86 6.97
N ASN A 84 -21.24 39.72 7.89
CA ASN A 84 -20.80 40.84 8.74
C ASN A 84 -20.07 41.90 7.92
N LEU A 85 -19.18 41.48 7.00
CA LEU A 85 -18.44 42.38 6.11
C LEU A 85 -19.37 43.09 5.11
N GLN A 86 -20.35 42.38 4.54
CA GLN A 86 -21.37 42.98 3.66
C GLN A 86 -22.19 44.06 4.38
N SER A 87 -22.54 43.84 5.65
CA SER A 87 -23.24 44.85 6.46
C SER A 87 -22.36 46.07 6.76
N LEU A 88 -21.09 45.86 7.12
CA LEU A 88 -20.13 46.92 7.48
C LEU A 88 -19.67 47.75 6.30
N LEU A 89 -19.56 47.14 5.11
CA LEU A 89 -19.11 47.78 3.89
C LEU A 89 -20.28 48.27 3.02
N SER A 90 -21.51 48.19 3.53
CA SER A 90 -22.69 48.69 2.83
C SER A 90 -22.55 50.20 2.55
N GLY A 91 -22.64 50.57 1.27
CA GLY A 91 -22.42 51.95 0.80
C GLY A 91 -20.96 52.30 0.45
N GLN A 92 -20.03 51.35 0.56
CA GLN A 92 -18.68 51.45 0.01
C GLN A 92 -18.62 50.81 -1.39
N ASN A 93 -17.72 51.26 -2.27
CA ASN A 93 -17.56 50.76 -3.65
C ASN A 93 -16.81 49.40 -3.71
N PHE A 94 -17.20 48.42 -2.89
CA PHE A 94 -16.63 47.07 -2.93
C PHE A 94 -17.65 46.08 -3.52
N SER A 95 -17.19 45.21 -4.41
CA SER A 95 -18.01 44.13 -4.95
C SER A 95 -18.13 42.98 -3.96
N GLU A 96 -19.13 42.11 -4.14
CA GLU A 96 -19.29 40.89 -3.36
C GLU A 96 -18.04 39.99 -3.44
N GLN A 97 -17.40 39.94 -4.61
CA GLN A 97 -16.13 39.24 -4.84
C GLN A 97 -14.97 39.84 -4.04
N ASP A 98 -14.92 41.16 -3.87
CA ASP A 98 -13.87 41.82 -3.06
C ASP A 98 -14.03 41.46 -1.57
N ILE A 99 -15.27 41.29 -1.12
CA ILE A 99 -15.59 40.88 0.25
C ILE A 99 -15.24 39.41 0.49
N GLU A 100 -15.54 38.52 -0.47
CA GLU A 100 -15.16 37.11 -0.38
C GLU A 100 -13.64 36.91 -0.39
N ASN A 101 -12.92 37.63 -1.27
CA ASN A 101 -11.47 37.61 -1.32
C ASN A 101 -10.84 38.15 -0.02
N ALA A 102 -11.53 39.05 0.69
CA ALA A 102 -11.08 39.53 2.01
C ALA A 102 -11.17 38.47 3.12
N VAL A 103 -11.99 37.43 2.93
CA VAL A 103 -12.09 36.29 3.85
C VAL A 103 -11.04 35.22 3.55
N ALA A 104 -10.66 35.09 2.27
CA ALA A 104 -9.78 34.03 1.77
C ALA A 104 -8.27 34.35 1.86
N ASP A 105 -7.87 35.62 1.94
CA ASP A 105 -6.46 36.01 1.71
C ASP A 105 -5.89 37.05 2.70
N LEU A 106 -4.57 36.99 2.92
CA LEU A 106 -3.78 37.92 3.74
C LEU A 106 -3.44 39.23 3.02
N GLU A 107 -3.68 39.34 1.71
CA GLU A 107 -3.50 40.55 0.87
C GLU A 107 -4.85 41.14 0.39
N SER A 108 -5.82 41.29 1.31
CA SER A 108 -7.12 41.86 0.96
C SER A 108 -7.02 43.34 0.55
N ARG A 109 -7.39 43.65 -0.70
CA ARG A 109 -7.66 45.02 -1.20
C ARG A 109 -8.58 45.83 -0.29
N VAL A 110 -9.52 45.17 0.39
CA VAL A 110 -10.44 45.78 1.36
C VAL A 110 -9.68 46.22 2.62
N LEU A 111 -8.77 45.40 3.14
CA LEU A 111 -7.92 45.74 4.29
C LEU A 111 -6.89 46.84 4.00
N GLU A 112 -6.50 46.99 2.73
CA GLU A 112 -5.58 48.03 2.26
C GLU A 112 -6.26 49.39 2.06
N GLN A 113 -7.51 49.41 1.57
CA GLN A 113 -8.22 50.65 1.22
C GLN A 113 -9.08 51.24 2.35
N VAL A 114 -9.39 50.43 3.37
CA VAL A 114 -10.17 50.88 4.53
C VAL A 114 -9.24 51.42 5.62
N HIS A 115 -9.49 52.62 6.11
CA HIS A 115 -8.65 53.30 7.11
C HIS A 115 -9.47 53.84 8.30
N GLY A 116 -8.80 54.12 9.42
CA GLY A 116 -9.43 54.72 10.60
C GLY A 116 -10.42 53.80 11.32
N ALA A 117 -11.50 54.37 11.87
CA ALA A 117 -12.47 53.66 12.70
C ALA A 117 -13.12 52.45 11.99
N LEU A 118 -13.35 52.55 10.68
CA LEU A 118 -13.94 51.48 9.87
C LEU A 118 -13.00 50.26 9.77
N ARG A 119 -11.68 50.47 9.75
CA ARG A 119 -10.69 49.37 9.73
C ARG A 119 -10.69 48.61 11.05
N GLU A 120 -10.78 49.31 12.18
CA GLU A 120 -10.85 48.68 13.49
C GLU A 120 -12.13 47.86 13.66
N GLU A 121 -13.25 48.36 13.14
CA GLU A 121 -14.54 47.68 13.19
C GLU A 121 -14.55 46.42 12.32
N LEU A 122 -13.91 46.49 11.14
CA LEU A 122 -13.71 45.36 10.24
C LEU A 122 -12.80 44.28 10.85
N ILE A 123 -11.68 44.67 11.47
CA ILE A 123 -10.81 43.74 12.21
C ILE A 123 -11.56 43.11 13.39
N ARG A 124 -12.33 43.90 14.16
CA ARG A 124 -13.16 43.36 15.26
C ARG A 124 -14.20 42.34 14.76
N ALA A 125 -14.83 42.59 13.63
CA ALA A 125 -15.81 41.66 13.04
C ALA A 125 -15.15 40.34 12.62
N LEU A 126 -13.96 40.39 12.02
CA LEU A 126 -13.16 39.21 11.67
C LEU A 126 -12.75 38.41 12.92
N VAL A 127 -12.19 39.09 13.94
CA VAL A 127 -11.77 38.45 15.19
C VAL A 127 -12.95 37.81 15.93
N ASN A 128 -14.11 38.48 16.00
CA ASN A 128 -15.31 37.93 16.61
C ASN A 128 -15.85 36.71 15.86
N ALA A 129 -15.80 36.73 14.52
CA ALA A 129 -16.20 35.58 13.71
C ALA A 129 -15.26 34.39 13.91
N MET A 130 -13.94 34.64 14.02
CA MET A 130 -12.97 33.60 14.39
C MET A 130 -13.27 33.03 15.78
N GLN A 131 -13.52 33.88 16.78
CA GLN A 131 -13.83 33.43 18.14
C GLN A 131 -15.09 32.54 18.21
N ASN A 132 -16.16 32.91 17.51
CA ASN A 132 -17.40 32.12 17.48
C ASN A 132 -17.21 30.71 16.90
N VAL A 133 -16.31 30.56 15.94
CA VAL A 133 -16.02 29.27 15.30
C VAL A 133 -15.06 28.44 16.15
N PHE A 134 -14.10 29.09 16.82
CA PHE A 134 -13.22 28.42 17.78
C PHE A 134 -13.95 27.88 19.01
N VAL A 135 -15.15 28.37 19.35
CA VAL A 135 -16.01 27.80 20.42
C VAL A 135 -16.62 26.45 20.02
N LEU A 136 -16.80 26.16 18.73
CA LEU A 136 -17.33 24.87 18.27
C LEU A 136 -16.35 23.71 18.49
N ILE A 137 -15.04 23.98 18.45
CA ILE A 137 -13.98 22.99 18.65
C ILE A 137 -13.99 22.38 20.07
N PRO A 138 -14.02 23.17 21.17
CA PRO A 138 -14.13 22.64 22.53
C PRO A 138 -15.54 22.15 22.89
N VAL A 139 -16.57 22.35 22.05
CA VAL A 139 -17.89 21.71 22.22
C VAL A 139 -17.93 20.33 21.55
N ALA A 140 -17.30 20.18 20.38
CA ALA A 140 -17.20 18.90 19.67
C ALA A 140 -16.36 17.85 20.42
N GLY A 141 -15.31 18.28 21.12
CA GLY A 141 -14.45 17.38 21.91
C GLY A 141 -15.20 16.60 23.01
N PRO A 142 -15.94 17.27 23.92
CA PRO A 142 -16.79 16.63 24.92
C PRO A 142 -17.86 15.71 24.32
N ASP A 143 -18.50 16.09 23.21
CA ASP A 143 -19.50 15.24 22.54
C ASP A 143 -18.86 13.96 21.99
N MET A 144 -17.71 14.05 21.32
CA MET A 144 -16.97 12.88 20.84
C MET A 144 -16.53 11.98 22.01
N LEU A 145 -16.09 12.57 23.12
CA LEU A 145 -15.70 11.83 24.32
C LEU A 145 -16.91 11.14 24.97
N GLN A 146 -18.04 11.82 25.05
CA GLN A 146 -19.30 11.28 25.56
C GLN A 146 -19.80 10.13 24.68
N SER A 147 -19.78 10.28 23.36
CA SER A 147 -20.10 9.21 22.42
C SER A 147 -19.17 8.02 22.59
N ALA A 148 -17.85 8.24 22.68
CA ALA A 148 -16.87 7.17 22.91
C ALA A 148 -17.06 6.45 24.26
N LEU A 149 -17.52 7.16 25.29
CA LEU A 149 -17.85 6.58 26.59
C LEU A 149 -19.16 5.77 26.57
N CYS A 150 -20.13 6.16 25.74
CA CYS A 150 -21.39 5.45 25.54
C CYS A 150 -21.28 4.27 24.56
N MET A 151 -20.22 4.20 23.76
CA MET A 151 -19.97 3.08 22.86
C MET A 151 -19.66 1.81 23.66
N LYS A 152 -20.24 0.70 23.19
CA LYS A 152 -19.98 -0.62 23.76
C LYS A 152 -18.51 -0.97 23.54
N ARG A 153 -17.76 -1.08 24.63
CA ARG A 153 -16.34 -1.43 24.53
C ARG A 153 -16.19 -2.94 24.39
N GLU A 154 -15.69 -3.37 23.24
CA GLU A 154 -15.40 -4.76 22.93
C GLU A 154 -13.93 -4.93 22.56
N LYS A 155 -13.32 -6.06 22.92
CA LYS A 155 -11.95 -6.36 22.52
C LYS A 155 -11.97 -6.91 21.10
N LEU A 156 -11.41 -6.15 20.16
CA LEU A 156 -11.25 -6.58 18.76
C LEU A 156 -10.41 -7.86 18.64
N PHE A 157 -9.44 -8.03 19.54
CA PHE A 157 -8.58 -9.21 19.61
C PHE A 157 -8.50 -9.74 21.05
N GLY A 158 -8.68 -11.04 21.22
CA GLY A 158 -8.31 -11.76 22.44
C GLY A 158 -6.81 -11.68 22.69
N VAL A 159 -6.41 -11.64 23.95
CA VAL A 159 -5.00 -11.90 24.30
C VAL A 159 -4.77 -13.39 24.09
N ALA A 160 -4.35 -13.73 22.88
CA ALA A 160 -3.66 -14.97 22.62
C ALA A 160 -2.33 -14.57 21.97
N ALA A 161 -1.23 -14.84 22.67
CA ALA A 161 0.07 -14.90 22.02
C ALA A 161 0.00 -16.09 21.05
N LEU A 162 -0.16 -15.81 19.77
CA LEU A 162 -0.16 -16.82 18.72
C LEU A 162 1.05 -16.52 17.85
N ALA A 163 2.07 -17.36 17.97
CA ALA A 163 3.12 -17.43 16.97
C ALA A 163 2.44 -17.88 15.67
N ALA A 164 2.52 -17.06 14.63
CA ALA A 164 1.80 -17.27 13.37
C ALA A 164 2.78 -17.70 12.28
N GLY A 165 2.46 -18.80 11.61
CA GLY A 165 3.11 -19.21 10.36
C GLY A 165 2.45 -18.51 9.18
N TRP A 166 3.10 -17.63 8.41
CA TRP A 166 2.50 -16.98 7.23
C TRP A 166 2.94 -17.66 5.96
N ARG A 167 1.99 -18.10 5.11
CA ARG A 167 2.27 -18.63 3.77
C ARG A 167 1.86 -17.64 2.70
N ASN A 168 2.82 -17.10 1.95
CA ASN A 168 2.56 -16.20 0.83
C ASN A 168 2.92 -16.90 -0.49
N ASN A 169 2.17 -16.66 -1.57
CA ASN A 169 2.48 -17.20 -2.89
C ASN A 169 3.05 -16.11 -3.82
N VAL A 170 4.13 -16.39 -4.55
CA VAL A 170 4.75 -15.49 -5.54
C VAL A 170 4.92 -16.23 -6.86
N HIS A 171 4.71 -15.52 -7.97
CA HIS A 171 4.90 -16.03 -9.32
C HIS A 171 6.08 -15.38 -10.02
N ASP A 172 6.47 -16.03 -11.10
CA ASP A 172 7.41 -15.53 -12.11
C ASP A 172 8.89 -15.66 -11.75
N ILE A 173 9.39 -16.89 -11.88
CA ILE A 173 10.82 -17.19 -11.87
C ILE A 173 11.21 -17.65 -13.28
N THR A 174 12.12 -16.91 -13.92
CA THR A 174 12.81 -17.37 -15.14
C THR A 174 13.61 -18.65 -14.83
N THR A 175 13.89 -19.51 -15.82
CA THR A 175 14.62 -20.78 -15.58
C THR A 175 15.91 -20.57 -14.78
N ALA A 176 15.86 -20.92 -13.51
CA ALA A 176 16.95 -20.82 -12.58
C ALA A 176 16.85 -21.88 -11.50
N SER A 177 17.99 -22.22 -10.93
CA SER A 177 18.09 -23.12 -9.79
C SER A 177 18.28 -22.39 -8.46
N GLN A 178 18.71 -21.13 -8.51
CA GLN A 178 19.06 -20.37 -7.32
C GLN A 178 18.28 -19.07 -7.23
N ILE A 179 17.70 -18.84 -6.06
CA ILE A 179 16.97 -17.62 -5.74
C ILE A 179 17.42 -17.02 -4.40
N ARG A 180 17.07 -15.76 -4.15
CA ARG A 180 17.16 -15.11 -2.84
C ARG A 180 15.83 -14.47 -2.49
N LEU A 181 15.52 -14.44 -1.19
CA LEU A 181 14.36 -13.74 -0.67
C LEU A 181 14.74 -12.39 -0.10
N ARG A 182 13.92 -11.38 -0.36
CA ARG A 182 13.98 -10.08 0.30
C ARG A 182 12.81 -9.95 1.27
N LEU A 183 13.15 -9.79 2.55
CA LEU A 183 12.17 -9.53 3.62
C LEU A 183 12.30 -8.09 4.11
N SER A 184 11.19 -7.48 4.50
CA SER A 184 11.11 -6.06 4.81
C SER A 184 10.31 -5.78 6.07
N ASN A 185 10.85 -4.86 6.87
CA ASN A 185 10.19 -4.22 8.00
C ASN A 185 10.09 -2.69 7.75
N ALA A 186 9.87 -2.28 6.49
CA ALA A 186 9.91 -0.89 6.05
C ALA A 186 8.96 0.05 6.83
N PHE A 187 7.82 -0.47 7.26
CA PHE A 187 6.81 0.29 8.01
C PHE A 187 6.83 -0.01 9.52
N GLY A 188 7.69 -0.93 9.96
CA GLY A 188 7.76 -1.33 11.37
C GLY A 188 8.44 -0.26 12.22
N HIS A 189 7.90 -0.07 13.43
CA HIS A 189 8.50 0.79 14.45
C HIS A 189 9.35 0.00 15.47
N GLU A 190 9.26 -1.33 15.47
CA GLU A 190 10.00 -2.24 16.35
C GLU A 190 10.80 -3.26 15.52
N PRO A 191 11.90 -3.83 16.06
CA PRO A 191 12.62 -4.92 15.40
C PRO A 191 11.70 -6.11 15.12
N LEU A 192 11.71 -6.59 13.88
CA LEU A 192 11.01 -7.79 13.45
C LEU A 192 11.92 -9.01 13.57
N THR A 193 11.51 -9.99 14.35
CA THR A 193 12.13 -11.32 14.41
C THR A 193 11.29 -12.31 13.61
N ILE A 194 11.93 -13.00 12.68
CA ILE A 194 11.37 -14.14 11.94
C ILE A 194 12.19 -15.37 12.34
N GLY A 195 11.60 -16.27 13.12
CA GLY A 195 12.31 -17.37 13.76
C GLY A 195 12.72 -18.48 12.79
N GLU A 196 11.95 -18.68 11.72
CA GLU A 196 12.31 -19.61 10.65
C GLU A 196 11.61 -19.24 9.35
N VAL A 197 12.28 -19.47 8.22
CA VAL A 197 11.72 -19.26 6.88
C VAL A 197 11.95 -20.50 6.04
N THR A 198 10.91 -20.93 5.32
CA THR A 198 11.01 -21.94 4.27
C THR A 198 10.41 -21.44 2.97
N ILE A 199 10.86 -22.04 1.88
CA ILE A 199 10.29 -21.87 0.56
C ILE A 199 9.98 -23.24 -0.06
N ALA A 200 8.90 -23.32 -0.83
CA ALA A 200 8.51 -24.52 -1.54
C ALA A 200 7.73 -24.16 -2.80
N ARG A 201 7.61 -25.10 -3.74
CA ARG A 201 6.67 -24.95 -4.85
C ARG A 201 5.25 -25.12 -4.34
N SER A 202 4.32 -24.30 -4.80
CA SER A 202 2.91 -24.42 -4.47
C SER A 202 2.33 -25.70 -5.09
N ALA A 203 1.52 -26.45 -4.33
CA ALA A 203 0.91 -27.67 -4.85
C ALA A 203 0.01 -27.35 -6.05
N GLY A 204 0.16 -28.10 -7.13
CA GLY A 204 -0.59 -27.88 -8.38
C GLY A 204 -0.21 -26.62 -9.14
N ASN A 205 0.84 -25.89 -8.73
CA ASN A 205 1.20 -24.58 -9.28
C ASN A 205 0.06 -23.54 -9.15
N VAL A 206 -0.68 -23.60 -8.04
CA VAL A 206 -1.84 -22.76 -7.77
C VAL A 206 -1.52 -21.70 -6.72
N SER A 207 -1.92 -20.47 -7.02
CA SER A 207 -1.80 -19.27 -6.20
C SER A 207 -2.75 -19.35 -5.01
N GLY A 208 -2.34 -18.81 -3.88
CA GLY A 208 -3.15 -18.84 -2.66
C GLY A 208 -3.40 -20.22 -2.07
N THR A 209 -2.79 -21.29 -2.58
CA THR A 209 -2.95 -22.61 -1.99
C THR A 209 -2.23 -22.70 -0.64
N ASN A 210 -2.83 -23.44 0.29
CA ASN A 210 -2.21 -23.81 1.56
C ASN A 210 -1.24 -25.01 1.42
N ALA A 211 -1.36 -25.78 0.33
CA ALA A 211 -0.61 -27.01 0.14
C ALA A 211 0.73 -26.77 -0.59
N LEU A 212 1.79 -27.42 -0.10
CA LEU A 212 3.13 -27.40 -0.70
C LEU A 212 3.33 -28.65 -1.56
N GLN A 213 4.12 -28.53 -2.62
CA GLN A 213 4.56 -29.67 -3.39
C GLN A 213 5.59 -30.50 -2.59
N PRO A 214 5.33 -31.79 -2.32
CA PRO A 214 6.24 -32.64 -1.54
C PRO A 214 7.66 -32.68 -2.14
N GLY A 215 8.68 -32.69 -1.28
CA GLY A 215 10.10 -32.74 -1.66
C GLY A 215 10.72 -31.40 -2.12
N THR A 216 9.93 -30.34 -2.20
CA THR A 216 10.39 -29.01 -2.68
C THR A 216 10.72 -28.03 -1.55
N VAL A 217 10.39 -28.37 -0.30
CA VAL A 217 10.66 -27.51 0.86
C VAL A 217 12.16 -27.30 1.03
N ARG A 218 12.58 -26.04 1.18
CA ARG A 218 13.94 -25.60 1.47
C ARG A 218 13.92 -24.61 2.61
N HIS A 219 14.84 -24.78 3.57
CA HIS A 219 15.08 -23.76 4.59
C HIS A 219 15.82 -22.58 3.96
N VAL A 220 15.48 -21.39 4.45
CA VAL A 220 16.13 -20.14 4.05
C VAL A 220 17.01 -19.67 5.19
N THR A 221 18.21 -19.20 4.86
CA THR A 221 19.16 -18.69 5.84
C THR A 221 19.55 -17.23 5.54
N PHE A 222 20.04 -16.54 6.54
CA PHE A 222 20.51 -15.17 6.49
C PHE A 222 21.91 -15.12 7.11
N CYS A 223 22.95 -15.01 6.27
CA CYS A 223 24.35 -15.13 6.70
C CYS A 223 24.62 -16.45 7.46
N GLY A 224 23.99 -17.55 7.04
CA GLY A 224 24.10 -18.88 7.64
C GLY A 224 23.14 -19.16 8.81
N ASP A 225 22.44 -18.16 9.33
CA ASP A 225 21.46 -18.33 10.42
C ASP A 225 20.05 -18.62 9.86
N ARG A 226 19.24 -19.42 10.56
CA ARG A 226 17.84 -19.68 10.19
C ARG A 226 16.89 -18.59 10.67
N GLU A 227 17.32 -17.81 11.65
CA GLU A 227 16.57 -16.67 12.19
C GLU A 227 16.93 -15.38 11.43
N ALA A 228 15.93 -14.54 11.18
CA ALA A 228 16.12 -13.22 10.60
C ALA A 228 15.72 -12.13 11.60
N HIS A 229 16.61 -11.16 11.80
CA HIS A 229 16.34 -9.95 12.58
C HIS A 229 16.38 -8.72 11.68
N ILE A 230 15.25 -8.03 11.58
CA ILE A 230 15.09 -6.88 10.69
C ILE A 230 14.79 -5.64 11.53
N SER A 231 15.69 -4.66 11.50
CA SER A 231 15.49 -3.39 12.21
C SER A 231 14.27 -2.63 11.70
N PRO A 232 13.67 -1.73 12.50
CA PRO A 232 12.65 -0.79 12.03
C PRO A 232 13.08 -0.09 10.74
N GLY A 233 12.20 -0.03 9.74
CA GLY A 233 12.49 0.63 8.45
C GLY A 233 13.46 -0.11 7.53
N ALA A 234 13.97 -1.29 7.91
CA ALA A 234 15.02 -1.99 7.18
C ALA A 234 14.50 -3.14 6.30
N GLN A 235 15.42 -3.67 5.49
CA GLN A 235 15.25 -4.88 4.70
C GLN A 235 16.41 -5.84 4.95
N ILE A 236 16.18 -7.12 4.73
CA ILE A 236 17.21 -8.17 4.75
C ILE A 236 17.08 -9.04 3.50
N VAL A 237 18.21 -9.54 3.02
CA VAL A 237 18.28 -10.46 1.88
C VAL A 237 18.83 -11.80 2.37
N SER A 238 18.21 -12.89 1.94
CA SER A 238 18.66 -14.24 2.29
C SER A 238 19.97 -14.61 1.60
N ASP A 239 20.60 -15.67 2.10
CA ASP A 239 21.60 -16.43 1.34
C ASP A 239 20.94 -17.06 0.10
N PRO A 240 21.72 -17.47 -0.93
CA PRO A 240 21.18 -18.20 -2.08
C PRO A 240 20.54 -19.52 -1.70
N ILE A 241 19.33 -19.77 -2.21
CA ILE A 241 18.53 -20.98 -1.97
C ILE A 241 18.52 -21.81 -3.24
N ASP A 242 18.95 -23.06 -3.16
CA ASP A 242 18.86 -24.02 -4.28
C ASP A 242 17.48 -24.71 -4.29
N CYS A 243 16.63 -24.27 -5.22
CA CYS A 243 15.28 -24.78 -5.43
C CYS A 243 15.22 -25.89 -6.49
N GLY A 244 16.35 -26.26 -7.10
CA GLY A 244 16.38 -27.04 -8.33
C GLY A 244 15.76 -26.26 -9.50
N LEU A 245 15.62 -26.90 -10.66
CA LEU A 245 15.08 -26.23 -11.85
C LEU A 245 13.64 -25.74 -11.60
N LEU A 246 13.44 -24.43 -11.71
CA LEU A 246 12.13 -23.79 -11.67
C LEU A 246 11.66 -23.46 -13.10
N PRO A 247 10.57 -24.08 -13.59
CA PRO A 247 9.94 -23.66 -14.83
C PRO A 247 9.44 -22.19 -14.78
N PRO A 248 9.31 -21.51 -15.94
CA PRO A 248 8.64 -20.22 -16.01
C PRO A 248 7.23 -20.27 -15.40
N ALA A 249 6.79 -19.16 -14.77
CA ALA A 249 5.52 -19.08 -14.05
C ALA A 249 5.32 -20.18 -12.98
N THR A 250 6.39 -20.58 -12.30
CA THR A 250 6.27 -21.43 -11.10
C THR A 250 5.71 -20.61 -9.93
N ALA A 251 4.63 -21.09 -9.34
CA ALA A 251 4.07 -20.60 -8.10
C ALA A 251 4.92 -21.10 -6.92
N ILE A 252 5.36 -20.18 -6.09
CA ILE A 252 6.22 -20.44 -4.93
C ILE A 252 5.53 -20.00 -3.67
N THR A 253 5.46 -20.89 -2.67
CA THR A 253 5.01 -20.55 -1.32
C THR A 253 6.20 -20.25 -0.41
N ILE A 254 6.16 -19.12 0.30
CA ILE A 254 7.10 -18.74 1.35
C ILE A 254 6.40 -18.86 2.70
N SER A 255 6.91 -19.71 3.58
CA SER A 255 6.40 -19.87 4.95
C SER A 255 7.29 -19.14 5.95
N LEU A 256 6.72 -18.26 6.77
CA LEU A 256 7.42 -17.49 7.80
C LEU A 256 6.93 -17.87 9.19
N PHE A 257 7.80 -18.25 10.11
CA PHE A 257 7.46 -18.40 11.52
C PHE A 257 7.77 -17.12 12.28
N LEU A 258 6.74 -16.50 12.88
CA LEU A 258 6.89 -15.33 13.72
C LEU A 258 6.79 -15.74 15.20
N PRO A 259 7.90 -15.79 15.95
CA PRO A 259 7.90 -16.20 17.35
C PRO A 259 7.26 -15.15 18.27
N ASN A 260 7.23 -13.90 17.82
CA ASN A 260 6.71 -12.76 18.57
C ASN A 260 5.34 -12.32 18.03
N LYS A 261 4.53 -11.75 18.92
CA LYS A 261 3.28 -11.12 18.53
C LYS A 261 3.56 -9.89 17.68
N LEU A 262 2.85 -9.76 16.56
CA LEU A 262 2.92 -8.56 15.72
C LEU A 262 2.24 -7.35 16.41
N PRO A 263 2.78 -6.13 16.20
CA PRO A 263 2.13 -4.90 16.66
C PRO A 263 0.80 -4.70 15.94
N ALA A 264 -0.07 -3.86 16.51
CA ALA A 264 -1.37 -3.53 15.91
C ALA A 264 -1.23 -2.62 14.67
N GLU A 265 -0.15 -1.85 14.59
CA GLU A 265 0.15 -0.89 13.53
C GLU A 265 1.61 -1.05 13.07
N GLY A 266 1.95 -0.47 11.91
CA GLY A 266 3.31 -0.54 11.35
C GLY A 266 3.69 -1.91 10.79
N VAL A 267 2.72 -2.80 10.57
CA VAL A 267 3.01 -4.10 9.94
C VAL A 267 3.25 -3.90 8.45
N THR A 268 4.46 -4.26 8.00
CA THR A 268 4.79 -4.25 6.57
C THR A 268 3.99 -5.34 5.87
N SER A 269 3.01 -4.91 5.08
CA SER A 269 2.07 -5.78 4.40
C SER A 269 1.66 -5.20 3.05
N HIS A 270 1.11 -6.05 2.20
CA HIS A 270 0.48 -5.67 0.96
C HIS A 270 -0.97 -6.17 0.95
N PRO A 271 -1.93 -5.32 1.38
CA PRO A 271 -3.34 -5.69 1.46
C PRO A 271 -4.01 -5.90 0.09
N GLY A 272 -3.38 -5.39 -0.98
CA GLY A 272 -3.85 -5.48 -2.35
C GLY A 272 -3.56 -6.80 -3.05
N SER A 273 -2.91 -7.76 -2.38
CA SER A 273 -2.21 -8.89 -3.03
C SER A 273 -3.03 -9.79 -3.97
N ARG A 274 -4.36 -9.76 -3.89
CA ARG A 274 -5.31 -10.66 -4.58
C ARG A 274 -4.88 -12.13 -4.52
N THR A 275 -4.23 -12.50 -3.42
CA THR A 275 -3.66 -13.82 -3.21
C THR A 275 -3.89 -14.20 -1.75
N SER A 276 -4.46 -15.39 -1.52
CA SER A 276 -4.68 -15.89 -0.18
C SER A 276 -3.35 -16.22 0.51
N SER A 277 -3.21 -15.71 1.72
CA SER A 277 -2.20 -16.13 2.68
C SER A 277 -2.85 -16.87 3.82
N TRP A 278 -2.16 -17.90 4.29
CA TRP A 278 -2.65 -18.77 5.36
C TRP A 278 -1.87 -18.52 6.64
N PHE A 279 -2.55 -18.63 7.77
CA PHE A 279 -1.92 -18.57 9.08
C PHE A 279 -2.37 -19.69 10.00
N ALA A 280 -1.43 -20.23 10.76
CA ALA A 280 -1.66 -21.27 11.75
C ALA A 280 -0.82 -21.01 13.00
N SER A 281 -1.20 -21.64 14.11
CA SER A 281 -0.49 -21.51 15.38
C SER A 281 0.75 -22.38 15.44
N GLY A 282 1.83 -21.83 16.00
CA GLY A 282 3.10 -22.53 16.20
C GLY A 282 3.98 -22.59 14.95
N ASN A 283 5.16 -23.20 15.08
CA ASN A 283 6.08 -23.35 13.96
C ASN A 283 5.64 -24.51 13.07
N GLN A 284 5.02 -24.19 11.93
CA GLN A 284 4.54 -25.15 10.93
C GLN A 284 5.17 -24.91 9.55
N VAL A 285 6.33 -24.24 9.47
CA VAL A 285 6.95 -23.83 8.19
C VAL A 285 7.35 -25.01 7.30
N SER A 286 7.54 -26.20 7.86
CA SER A 286 7.91 -27.41 7.12
C SER A 286 6.72 -28.34 6.80
N GLU A 287 5.53 -28.03 7.31
CA GLU A 287 4.34 -28.86 7.07
C GLU A 287 3.89 -28.77 5.61
N LEU A 288 3.42 -29.87 5.03
CA LEU A 288 2.97 -29.84 3.63
C LEU A 288 1.66 -29.06 3.44
N SER A 289 0.90 -28.84 4.51
CA SER A 289 -0.28 -27.97 4.53
C SER A 289 -0.59 -27.60 5.98
N PHE A 290 -1.09 -26.40 6.22
CA PHE A 290 -1.70 -26.11 7.53
C PHE A 290 -3.01 -26.89 7.67
N ALA A 291 -3.19 -27.57 8.79
CA ALA A 291 -4.38 -28.35 9.09
C ALA A 291 -4.78 -28.20 10.56
N GLY A 292 -6.06 -28.44 10.85
CA GLY A 292 -6.62 -28.41 12.20
C GLY A 292 -7.34 -27.11 12.55
N ASP A 293 -7.83 -27.06 13.79
CA ASP A 293 -8.57 -25.92 14.30
C ASP A 293 -7.65 -24.70 14.48
N GLY A 294 -8.11 -23.53 14.04
CA GLY A 294 -7.36 -22.27 14.16
C GLY A 294 -6.47 -21.92 12.97
N VAL A 295 -6.52 -22.69 11.87
CA VAL A 295 -6.02 -22.24 10.57
C VAL A 295 -6.94 -21.15 10.03
N GLY A 296 -6.37 -20.02 9.65
CA GLY A 296 -7.10 -18.92 9.03
C GLY A 296 -6.52 -18.54 7.66
N GLU A 297 -7.30 -17.75 6.93
CA GLU A 297 -7.02 -17.28 5.57
C GLU A 297 -7.23 -15.77 5.51
N ILE A 298 -6.37 -15.06 4.78
CA ILE A 298 -6.48 -13.61 4.54
C ILE A 298 -5.82 -13.24 3.21
N GLU A 299 -6.38 -12.29 2.47
CA GLU A 299 -5.91 -11.91 1.12
C GLU A 299 -4.76 -10.87 1.13
N HIS A 300 -3.79 -11.03 2.02
CA HIS A 300 -2.68 -10.07 2.19
C HIS A 300 -1.32 -10.77 2.12
N TRP A 301 -0.32 -10.11 1.55
CA TRP A 301 1.07 -10.52 1.77
C TRP A 301 1.69 -9.81 2.96
N TYR A 302 2.60 -10.50 3.65
CA TYR A 302 3.31 -9.95 4.81
C TYR A 302 4.82 -10.09 4.65
N PHE A 303 5.54 -9.00 4.95
CA PHE A 303 7.00 -8.91 5.06
C PHE A 303 7.83 -9.28 3.83
N ILE A 304 7.25 -9.84 2.76
CA ILE A 304 7.97 -10.15 1.53
C ILE A 304 8.01 -8.90 0.65
N SER A 305 9.20 -8.58 0.15
CA SER A 305 9.46 -7.43 -0.71
C SER A 305 10.08 -7.79 -2.06
N GLY A 306 10.48 -9.05 -2.25
CA GLY A 306 10.96 -9.52 -3.54
C GLY A 306 11.53 -10.94 -3.50
N ILE A 307 11.57 -11.56 -4.68
CA ILE A 307 12.34 -12.77 -4.97
C ILE A 307 13.34 -12.38 -6.06
N GLU A 308 14.61 -12.63 -5.80
CA GLU A 308 15.67 -12.44 -6.79
C GLU A 308 16.07 -13.79 -7.35
N VAL A 309 16.35 -13.83 -8.63
CA VAL A 309 16.72 -15.05 -9.34
C VAL A 309 18.13 -14.88 -9.89
N LEU A 310 18.99 -15.88 -9.69
CA LEU A 310 20.34 -15.84 -10.24
C LEU A 310 20.28 -16.19 -11.74
N VAL A 311 20.49 -15.18 -12.57
CA VAL A 311 20.47 -15.28 -14.03
C VAL A 311 21.67 -14.57 -14.67
N PRO A 312 22.01 -14.89 -15.93
CA PRO A 312 22.96 -14.11 -16.72
C PRO A 312 22.54 -12.63 -16.82
N ARG A 313 23.51 -11.72 -16.92
CA ARG A 313 23.28 -10.26 -16.87
C ARG A 313 22.56 -9.70 -18.09
N GLU A 314 22.46 -10.48 -19.15
CA GLU A 314 21.76 -10.14 -20.38
C GLU A 314 20.23 -10.25 -20.21
N LEU A 315 19.79 -11.00 -19.19
CA LEU A 315 18.38 -11.04 -18.77
C LEU A 315 18.09 -9.86 -17.84
N GLY A 316 16.85 -9.40 -17.86
CA GLY A 316 16.43 -8.24 -17.07
C GLY A 316 15.00 -8.34 -16.59
N ALA A 317 14.64 -7.41 -15.71
CA ALA A 317 13.29 -7.25 -15.19
C ALA A 317 12.62 -6.00 -15.77
N PHE A 318 11.29 -6.11 -15.94
CA PHE A 318 10.39 -5.02 -16.27
C PHE A 318 9.57 -4.65 -15.03
N ALA A 319 9.88 -3.51 -14.43
CA ALA A 319 9.22 -3.04 -13.23
C ALA A 319 8.00 -2.16 -13.56
N LEU A 320 6.90 -2.34 -12.83
CA LEU A 320 5.67 -1.58 -13.02
C LEU A 320 5.43 -0.66 -11.82
N ILE A 321 5.38 0.64 -12.07
CA ILE A 321 5.00 1.65 -11.10
C ILE A 321 3.54 2.01 -11.40
N GLY A 322 2.65 1.78 -10.44
CA GLY A 322 1.24 2.05 -10.63
C GLY A 322 0.39 1.94 -9.38
N ASP A 323 -0.91 2.08 -9.60
CA ASP A 323 -1.93 2.14 -8.57
C ASP A 323 -2.77 0.86 -8.52
N SER A 324 -4.00 0.96 -8.01
CA SER A 324 -4.98 -0.14 -7.93
C SER A 324 -5.27 -0.81 -9.27
N ILE A 325 -5.13 -0.10 -10.39
CA ILE A 325 -5.34 -0.66 -11.73
C ILE A 325 -4.23 -1.66 -12.06
N THR A 326 -2.97 -1.29 -11.80
CA THR A 326 -1.82 -2.17 -12.04
C THR A 326 -1.65 -3.22 -10.94
N ASP A 327 -2.02 -2.89 -9.71
CA ASP A 327 -2.11 -3.81 -8.58
C ASP A 327 -3.12 -4.94 -8.83
N GLY A 328 -4.11 -4.69 -9.68
CA GLY A 328 -5.08 -5.68 -10.13
C GLY A 328 -6.39 -5.68 -9.33
N ARG A 329 -6.85 -4.51 -8.86
CA ARG A 329 -8.22 -4.38 -8.35
C ARG A 329 -9.22 -4.90 -9.40
N CYS A 330 -10.21 -5.66 -8.97
CA CYS A 330 -11.19 -6.34 -9.84
C CYS A 330 -10.67 -7.53 -10.67
N SER A 331 -9.46 -8.06 -10.40
CA SER A 331 -9.05 -9.39 -10.84
C SER A 331 -9.62 -10.49 -9.94
N THR A 332 -9.66 -11.73 -10.43
CA THR A 332 -9.98 -12.91 -9.63
C THR A 332 -8.88 -13.17 -8.59
N THR A 333 -9.26 -13.21 -7.31
CA THR A 333 -8.36 -13.64 -6.22
C THR A 333 -7.84 -15.04 -6.52
N ASN A 334 -6.52 -15.23 -6.38
CA ASN A 334 -5.81 -16.48 -6.71
C ASN A 334 -5.85 -16.89 -8.20
N GLY A 335 -6.38 -16.04 -9.08
CA GLY A 335 -6.56 -16.35 -10.51
C GLY A 335 -5.41 -15.89 -11.41
N ASP A 336 -4.51 -15.04 -10.92
CA ASP A 336 -3.45 -14.39 -11.73
C ASP A 336 -3.98 -13.80 -13.04
N THR A 337 -5.07 -13.05 -12.91
CA THR A 337 -5.79 -12.42 -14.03
C THR A 337 -5.60 -10.91 -14.05
N ARG A 338 -4.47 -10.41 -13.52
CA ARG A 338 -4.11 -8.99 -13.62
C ARG A 338 -3.48 -8.73 -14.99
N TRP A 339 -3.48 -7.48 -15.45
CA TRP A 339 -2.86 -7.17 -16.75
C TRP A 339 -1.37 -7.55 -16.85
N PRO A 340 -0.55 -7.44 -15.78
CA PRO A 340 0.84 -7.91 -15.81
C PRO A 340 0.94 -9.43 -15.95
N ASP A 341 0.01 -10.18 -15.36
CA ASP A 341 -0.04 -11.64 -15.46
C ASP A 341 -0.36 -12.09 -16.90
N PHE A 342 -1.32 -11.44 -17.56
CA PHE A 342 -1.61 -11.67 -18.97
C PHE A 342 -0.44 -11.28 -19.88
N LEU A 343 0.28 -10.19 -19.56
CA LEU A 343 1.47 -9.80 -20.30
C LEU A 343 2.59 -10.84 -20.16
N LEU A 344 2.80 -11.37 -18.95
CA LEU A 344 3.75 -12.46 -18.72
C LEU A 344 3.40 -13.70 -19.55
N ALA A 345 2.13 -14.11 -19.53
CA ALA A 345 1.67 -15.24 -20.33
C ALA A 345 1.87 -15.02 -21.85
N ARG A 346 1.77 -13.77 -22.32
CA ARG A 346 2.08 -13.41 -23.71
C ARG A 346 3.58 -13.47 -24.00
N LEU A 347 4.42 -12.95 -23.11
CA LEU A 347 5.88 -13.01 -23.22
C LEU A 347 6.37 -14.48 -23.31
N GLN A 348 5.83 -15.36 -22.48
CA GLN A 348 6.20 -16.78 -22.45
C GLN A 348 5.81 -17.56 -23.72
N LYS A 349 4.82 -17.08 -24.49
CA LYS A 349 4.45 -17.64 -25.80
C LYS A 349 5.38 -17.19 -26.93
N GLY A 350 6.12 -16.09 -26.75
CA GLY A 350 7.08 -15.56 -27.72
C GLY A 350 8.37 -16.38 -27.72
N VAL A 351 8.53 -17.29 -28.69
CA VAL A 351 9.61 -18.31 -28.70
C VAL A 351 11.02 -17.73 -28.95
N SER A 352 11.14 -16.45 -29.35
CA SER A 352 12.40 -15.90 -29.88
C SER A 352 13.12 -14.89 -29.00
N ALA A 353 12.59 -14.56 -27.81
CA ALA A 353 13.13 -13.52 -26.95
C ALA A 353 13.79 -14.04 -25.67
N PRO A 354 14.79 -13.32 -25.14
CA PRO A 354 15.31 -13.58 -23.80
C PRO A 354 14.19 -13.42 -22.76
N PRO A 355 14.09 -14.32 -21.77
CA PRO A 355 13.05 -14.22 -20.74
C PRO A 355 13.24 -12.95 -19.91
N ILE A 356 12.14 -12.21 -19.73
CA ILE A 356 12.06 -11.00 -18.89
C ILE A 356 11.10 -11.28 -17.75
N SER A 357 11.53 -10.98 -16.52
CA SER A 357 10.66 -11.02 -15.34
C SER A 357 9.80 -9.78 -15.27
N ILE A 358 8.54 -9.93 -14.85
CA ILE A 358 7.68 -8.77 -14.55
C ILE A 358 7.66 -8.55 -13.04
N VAL A 359 7.98 -7.32 -12.63
CA VAL A 359 8.03 -6.92 -11.21
C VAL A 359 6.95 -5.88 -10.96
N ASN A 360 5.79 -6.34 -10.49
CA ASN A 360 4.68 -5.46 -10.15
C ASN A 360 4.95 -4.75 -8.81
N GLN A 361 5.27 -3.45 -8.87
CA GLN A 361 5.47 -2.59 -7.71
C GLN A 361 4.33 -1.59 -7.56
N ALA A 362 3.15 -1.93 -8.08
CA ALA A 362 1.97 -1.12 -7.92
C ALA A 362 1.40 -1.24 -6.50
N ALA A 363 0.68 -0.21 -6.06
CA ALA A 363 -0.01 -0.22 -4.79
C ALA A 363 -1.35 0.51 -4.91
N GLY A 364 -2.44 -0.13 -4.46
CA GLY A 364 -3.77 0.47 -4.50
C GLY A 364 -3.82 1.84 -3.83
N ALA A 365 -4.47 2.82 -4.47
CA ALA A 365 -4.56 4.22 -4.00
C ALA A 365 -3.19 4.93 -3.79
N ASN A 366 -2.12 4.44 -4.41
CA ASN A 366 -0.83 5.15 -4.43
C ASN A 366 -0.93 6.42 -5.28
N CYS A 367 -0.04 7.37 -5.01
CA CYS A 367 0.04 8.64 -5.74
C CYS A 367 1.50 8.90 -6.12
N VAL A 368 1.72 9.70 -7.16
CA VAL A 368 3.06 10.11 -7.56
C VAL A 368 3.66 11.09 -6.56
N LEU A 369 2.86 12.08 -6.14
CA LEU A 369 3.36 13.29 -5.49
C LEU A 369 3.29 13.25 -3.96
N VAL A 370 2.26 12.61 -3.42
CA VAL A 370 1.93 12.66 -2.00
C VAL A 370 1.70 11.26 -1.45
N ASP A 371 1.91 11.10 -0.15
CA ASP A 371 1.59 9.84 0.51
C ASP A 371 0.07 9.66 0.50
N GLY A 372 -0.38 8.52 -0.03
CA GLY A 372 -1.80 8.17 -0.16
C GLY A 372 -2.22 7.13 0.87
N SER A 373 -3.49 6.75 0.85
CA SER A 373 -3.96 5.59 1.65
C SER A 373 -3.29 4.27 1.22
N GLY A 374 -2.71 4.24 0.01
CA GLY A 374 -1.85 3.17 -0.50
C GLY A 374 -0.43 3.13 0.05
N GLY A 375 -0.04 4.08 0.90
CA GLY A 375 1.31 4.23 1.43
C GLY A 375 2.11 5.37 0.78
N PRO A 376 3.44 5.38 0.94
CA PRO A 376 4.29 6.48 0.50
C PRO A 376 4.20 6.75 -1.00
N SER A 377 4.33 8.02 -1.40
CA SER A 377 4.33 8.43 -2.79
C SER A 377 5.38 7.70 -3.65
N VAL A 378 5.17 7.62 -4.97
CA VAL A 378 6.19 7.11 -5.91
C VAL A 378 7.52 7.84 -5.71
N LEU A 379 7.50 9.17 -5.55
CA LEU A 379 8.71 9.96 -5.32
C LEU A 379 9.46 9.53 -4.06
N ALA A 380 8.75 9.20 -2.99
CA ALA A 380 9.33 8.76 -1.72
C ALA A 380 9.82 7.30 -1.76
N ARG A 381 9.15 6.41 -2.52
CA ARG A 381 9.45 4.97 -2.54
C ARG A 381 10.32 4.51 -3.71
N LEU A 382 10.61 5.37 -4.69
CA LEU A 382 11.32 5.00 -5.93
C LEU A 382 12.64 4.25 -5.68
N ASP A 383 13.43 4.70 -4.70
CA ASP A 383 14.70 4.05 -4.35
C ASP A 383 14.49 2.65 -3.84
N ARG A 384 13.55 2.48 -2.91
CA ARG A 384 13.24 1.21 -2.25
C ARG A 384 12.64 0.24 -3.26
N ASP A 385 11.67 0.67 -4.04
CA ASP A 385 10.80 -0.22 -4.81
C ASP A 385 11.29 -0.48 -6.24
N ILE A 386 12.17 0.37 -6.78
CA ILE A 386 12.68 0.22 -8.15
C ILE A 386 14.21 0.22 -8.19
N LEU A 387 14.86 1.27 -7.71
CA LEU A 387 16.32 1.42 -7.87
C LEU A 387 17.14 0.42 -7.04
N SER A 388 16.57 -0.10 -5.94
CA SER A 388 17.24 -1.12 -5.11
C SER A 388 17.08 -2.55 -5.65
N LEU A 389 16.22 -2.75 -6.66
CA LEU A 389 15.95 -4.05 -7.24
C LEU A 389 17.07 -4.48 -8.19
N SER A 390 17.36 -5.78 -8.20
CA SER A 390 18.38 -6.36 -9.06
C SER A 390 17.88 -6.50 -10.51
N GLY A 391 18.66 -6.01 -11.47
CA GLY A 391 18.44 -6.31 -12.89
C GLY A 391 17.25 -5.62 -13.54
N VAL A 392 16.66 -4.59 -12.92
CA VAL A 392 15.63 -3.77 -13.58
C VAL A 392 16.24 -3.08 -14.79
N ARG A 393 15.72 -3.38 -15.97
CA ARG A 393 16.15 -2.81 -17.25
C ARG A 393 15.09 -1.89 -17.83
N TYR A 394 13.84 -2.16 -17.51
CA TYR A 394 12.67 -1.43 -18.00
C TYR A 394 11.80 -1.02 -16.82
N ALA A 395 11.20 0.16 -16.89
CA ALA A 395 10.18 0.60 -15.95
C ALA A 395 9.00 1.23 -16.69
N LEU A 396 7.77 0.86 -16.35
CA LEU A 396 6.55 1.52 -16.82
C LEU A 396 5.94 2.36 -15.70
N ILE A 397 5.64 3.62 -16.01
CA ILE A 397 4.84 4.49 -15.16
C ILE A 397 3.40 4.47 -15.66
N PHE A 398 2.51 3.87 -14.88
CA PHE A 398 1.07 3.89 -15.10
C PHE A 398 0.37 4.25 -13.78
N GLU A 399 0.47 5.53 -13.43
CA GLU A 399 0.15 6.08 -12.10
C GLU A 399 -0.29 7.53 -12.24
N GLY A 400 -1.13 8.03 -11.33
CA GLY A 400 -1.52 9.45 -11.25
C GLY A 400 -3.02 9.69 -11.21
N ILE A 401 -3.84 8.64 -11.36
CA ILE A 401 -5.29 8.76 -11.28
C ILE A 401 -5.74 9.15 -9.87
N ASN A 402 -5.05 8.64 -8.85
CA ASN A 402 -5.35 8.96 -7.46
C ASN A 402 -4.92 10.38 -7.10
N ASP A 403 -3.78 10.87 -7.62
CA ASP A 403 -3.37 12.28 -7.45
C ASP A 403 -4.50 13.23 -7.91
N ILE A 404 -5.12 12.92 -9.05
CA ILE A 404 -6.30 13.62 -9.57
C ILE A 404 -7.52 13.38 -8.66
N GLY A 405 -7.79 12.14 -8.30
CA GLY A 405 -8.97 11.71 -7.55
C GLY A 405 -9.06 12.26 -6.12
N ILE A 406 -7.94 12.49 -5.45
CA ILE A 406 -7.92 13.03 -4.08
C ILE A 406 -7.82 14.55 -4.02
N SER A 407 -7.47 15.19 -5.14
CA SER A 407 -7.30 16.65 -5.21
C SER A 407 -8.65 17.39 -5.23
N LEU A 408 -8.61 18.66 -4.82
CA LEU A 408 -9.77 19.55 -4.89
C LEU A 408 -10.26 19.73 -6.32
N THR A 409 -11.57 19.84 -6.50
CA THR A 409 -12.22 19.88 -7.81
C THR A 409 -12.23 21.27 -8.46
N ASP A 410 -11.69 22.30 -7.80
CA ASP A 410 -11.64 23.64 -8.36
C ASP A 410 -10.55 23.75 -9.46
N PRO A 411 -10.76 24.60 -10.49
CA PRO A 411 -9.83 24.71 -11.61
C PRO A 411 -8.40 25.14 -11.22
N ALA A 412 -8.24 25.93 -10.15
CA ALA A 412 -6.92 26.42 -9.75
C ALA A 412 -6.08 25.30 -9.14
N SER A 413 -6.67 24.54 -8.21
CA SER A 413 -6.03 23.34 -7.61
C SER A 413 -5.69 22.30 -8.67
N GLN A 414 -6.63 22.02 -9.59
CA GLN A 414 -6.41 21.11 -10.72
C GLN A 414 -5.26 21.57 -11.64
N ALA A 415 -5.15 22.87 -11.92
CA ALA A 415 -4.08 23.41 -12.74
C ALA A 415 -2.70 23.34 -12.07
N ILE A 416 -2.64 23.53 -10.74
CA ILE A 416 -1.43 23.36 -9.94
C ILE A 416 -1.02 21.88 -9.93
N LEU A 417 -1.96 20.98 -9.61
CA LEU A 417 -1.74 19.55 -9.59
C LEU A 417 -1.15 19.07 -10.92
N ARG A 418 -1.77 19.42 -12.04
CA ARG A 418 -1.30 19.04 -13.38
C ARG A 418 0.19 19.37 -13.58
N LYS A 419 0.61 20.59 -13.20
CA LYS A 419 2.01 21.02 -13.34
C LYS A 419 2.94 20.20 -12.44
N GLN A 420 2.52 19.96 -11.20
CA GLN A 420 3.29 19.17 -10.24
C GLN A 420 3.41 17.72 -10.69
N LEU A 421 2.34 17.12 -11.18
CA LEU A 421 2.30 15.72 -11.61
C LEU A 421 3.19 15.49 -12.83
N ILE A 422 3.15 16.39 -13.82
CA ILE A 422 4.10 16.38 -14.95
C ILE A 422 5.55 16.49 -14.45
N ALA A 423 5.85 17.42 -13.54
CA ALA A 423 7.18 17.55 -12.97
C ALA A 423 7.61 16.29 -12.19
N GLY A 424 6.69 15.66 -11.47
CA GLY A 424 6.89 14.40 -10.76
C GLY A 424 7.26 13.26 -11.72
N TYR A 425 6.53 13.09 -12.83
CA TYR A 425 6.87 12.09 -13.84
C TYR A 425 8.26 12.33 -14.44
N ILE A 426 8.59 13.58 -14.79
CA ILE A 426 9.92 13.93 -15.32
C ILE A 426 11.02 13.63 -14.29
N GLN A 427 10.77 13.91 -13.01
CA GLN A 427 11.72 13.60 -11.95
C GLN A 427 11.93 12.09 -11.81
N VAL A 428 10.85 11.29 -11.80
CA VAL A 428 10.95 9.82 -11.78
C VAL A 428 11.76 9.33 -12.98
N ALA A 429 11.42 9.78 -14.20
CA ALA A 429 12.12 9.38 -15.41
C ALA A 429 13.61 9.75 -15.38
N THR A 430 13.94 10.96 -14.92
CA THR A 430 15.32 11.43 -14.79
C THR A 430 16.14 10.53 -13.87
N ARG A 431 15.56 10.13 -12.74
CA ARG A 431 16.23 9.26 -11.75
C ARG A 431 16.42 7.84 -12.26
N LEU A 432 15.41 7.28 -12.93
CA LEU A 432 15.49 5.95 -13.54
C LEU A 432 16.50 5.92 -14.70
N SER A 433 16.47 6.95 -15.56
CA SER A 433 17.42 7.09 -16.67
C SER A 433 18.86 7.22 -16.17
N ALA A 434 19.09 7.93 -15.06
CA ALA A 434 20.40 8.04 -14.43
C ALA A 434 20.94 6.69 -13.92
N ALA A 435 20.05 5.72 -13.66
CA ALA A 435 20.40 4.34 -13.32
C ALA A 435 20.49 3.42 -14.56
N GLY A 436 20.33 3.95 -15.78
CA GLY A 436 20.36 3.19 -17.02
C GLY A 436 19.09 2.37 -17.30
N ILE A 437 17.98 2.70 -16.62
CA ILE A 437 16.69 2.04 -16.82
C ILE A 437 15.94 2.73 -17.96
N ILE A 438 15.42 1.94 -18.90
CA ILE A 438 14.56 2.40 -19.98
C ILE A 438 13.17 2.71 -19.41
N VAL A 439 12.70 3.94 -19.58
CA VAL A 439 11.47 4.44 -18.95
C VAL A 439 10.36 4.55 -19.98
N ILE A 440 9.25 3.89 -19.69
CA ILE A 440 8.01 3.89 -20.47
C ILE A 440 6.95 4.62 -19.64
N ILE A 441 6.09 5.42 -20.26
CA ILE A 441 4.92 6.01 -19.59
C ILE A 441 3.63 5.59 -20.30
N ALA A 442 2.59 5.30 -19.52
CA ALA A 442 1.25 5.01 -20.03
C ALA A 442 0.30 6.21 -19.84
N THR A 443 -0.63 6.41 -20.76
CA THR A 443 -1.76 7.34 -20.56
C THR A 443 -2.71 6.83 -19.47
N LEU A 444 -3.28 7.77 -18.71
CA LEU A 444 -4.23 7.51 -17.63
C LEU A 444 -5.60 7.10 -18.19
N THR A 445 -6.20 6.03 -17.67
CA THR A 445 -7.49 5.52 -18.16
C THR A 445 -8.67 6.40 -17.71
N PRO A 446 -9.81 6.35 -18.41
CA PRO A 446 -10.99 7.13 -18.03
C PRO A 446 -11.54 6.72 -16.64
N PHE A 447 -12.23 7.65 -15.97
CA PHE A 447 -12.82 7.42 -14.64
C PHE A 447 -14.18 8.11 -14.40
N MET A 448 -14.81 8.69 -15.42
CA MET A 448 -16.12 9.33 -15.24
C MET A 448 -17.21 8.26 -15.12
N ALA A 449 -18.21 8.49 -14.27
CA ALA A 449 -19.44 7.71 -14.26
C ALA A 449 -20.38 8.15 -15.40
N LYS A 450 -21.41 7.39 -15.77
CA LYS A 450 -22.27 7.76 -16.93
C LYS A 450 -23.40 8.72 -16.59
N ASP A 451 -23.82 8.81 -15.33
CA ASP A 451 -24.88 9.71 -14.90
C ASP A 451 -24.41 10.66 -13.78
N GLU A 452 -25.00 11.85 -13.75
CA GLU A 452 -24.62 12.92 -12.81
C GLU A 452 -24.96 12.54 -11.35
N ALA A 453 -25.94 11.65 -11.15
CA ALA A 453 -26.29 11.14 -9.83
C ALA A 453 -25.19 10.21 -9.27
N GLN A 454 -24.49 9.48 -10.12
CA GLN A 454 -23.35 8.63 -9.76
C GLN A 454 -22.09 9.45 -9.49
N TYR A 455 -21.95 10.68 -10.02
CA TYR A 455 -20.79 11.54 -9.75
C TYR A 455 -20.66 11.83 -8.25
N MET A 456 -21.79 11.95 -7.57
CA MET A 456 -21.88 12.26 -6.15
C MET A 456 -22.05 11.01 -5.28
N SER A 457 -21.99 9.81 -5.89
CA SER A 457 -22.10 8.54 -5.17
C SER A 457 -20.76 8.12 -4.58
N GLU A 458 -20.80 7.39 -3.46
CA GLU A 458 -19.61 6.76 -2.87
C GLU A 458 -18.94 5.74 -3.81
N LEU A 459 -19.63 5.32 -4.88
CA LEU A 459 -19.12 4.34 -5.86
C LEU A 459 -18.14 4.97 -6.87
N SER A 460 -18.26 6.27 -7.15
CA SER A 460 -17.40 6.96 -8.13
C SER A 460 -16.89 8.30 -7.60
N PRO A 461 -16.18 8.32 -6.46
CA PRO A 461 -15.77 9.54 -5.77
C PRO A 461 -14.80 10.41 -6.58
N TYR A 462 -14.21 9.85 -7.65
CA TYR A 462 -13.25 10.55 -8.51
C TYR A 462 -13.95 11.31 -9.64
N SER A 463 -15.15 10.90 -10.03
CA SER A 463 -15.88 11.43 -11.18
C SER A 463 -16.22 12.91 -10.99
N HIS A 464 -15.54 13.77 -11.73
CA HIS A 464 -15.80 15.21 -11.75
C HIS A 464 -15.27 15.85 -13.05
N PRO A 465 -16.03 16.73 -13.72
CA PRO A 465 -15.60 17.32 -15.00
C PRO A 465 -14.24 18.03 -14.95
N ALA A 466 -13.94 18.75 -13.86
CA ALA A 466 -12.64 19.41 -13.71
C ALA A 466 -11.47 18.43 -13.56
N ARG A 467 -11.69 17.28 -12.93
CA ARG A 467 -10.68 16.22 -12.79
C ARG A 467 -10.45 15.51 -14.12
N GLU A 468 -11.53 15.23 -14.85
CA GLU A 468 -11.44 14.65 -16.20
C GLU A 468 -10.70 15.59 -17.17
N LEU A 469 -10.97 16.89 -17.10
CA LEU A 469 -10.23 17.89 -17.88
C LEU A 469 -8.72 17.86 -17.56
N THR A 470 -8.36 17.67 -16.28
CA THR A 470 -6.95 17.48 -15.88
C THR A 470 -6.35 16.21 -16.47
N ARG A 471 -7.07 15.08 -16.39
CA ARG A 471 -6.63 13.81 -16.98
C ARG A 471 -6.39 13.94 -18.49
N GLN A 472 -7.33 14.56 -19.21
CA GLN A 472 -7.21 14.81 -20.65
C GLN A 472 -5.99 15.68 -20.98
N HIS A 473 -5.72 16.73 -20.20
CA HIS A 473 -4.52 17.54 -20.37
C HIS A 473 -3.23 16.75 -20.14
N ILE A 474 -3.19 15.90 -19.11
CA ILE A 474 -2.04 15.04 -18.82
C ILE A 474 -1.83 14.04 -19.96
N ASN A 475 -2.88 13.37 -20.41
CA ASN A 475 -2.80 12.42 -21.51
C ASN A 475 -2.39 13.08 -22.83
N ALA A 476 -2.90 14.28 -23.11
CA ALA A 476 -2.46 15.07 -24.25
C ALA A 476 -0.97 15.43 -24.14
N TRP A 477 -0.48 15.77 -22.94
CA TRP A 477 0.94 16.01 -22.72
C TRP A 477 1.77 14.73 -22.92
N ILE A 478 1.35 13.59 -22.36
CA ILE A 478 2.00 12.29 -22.53
C ILE A 478 2.13 11.94 -24.01
N ARG A 479 1.04 12.05 -24.79
CA ARG A 479 1.05 11.74 -26.22
C ARG A 479 1.94 12.65 -27.06
N ASN A 480 1.88 13.96 -26.79
CA ASN A 480 2.52 14.96 -27.65
C ASN A 480 3.97 15.27 -27.25
N GLN A 481 4.30 15.12 -25.96
CA GLN A 481 5.60 15.50 -25.40
C GLN A 481 6.30 14.37 -24.65
N GLY A 482 5.63 13.25 -24.36
CA GLY A 482 6.19 12.15 -23.59
C GLY A 482 7.51 11.63 -24.18
N ALA A 483 7.61 11.47 -25.50
CA ALA A 483 8.84 11.03 -26.18
C ALA A 483 10.05 11.98 -26.00
N THR A 484 9.87 13.16 -25.39
CA THR A 484 10.97 14.06 -24.99
C THR A 484 11.61 13.65 -23.66
N PHE A 485 10.85 13.00 -22.78
CA PHE A 485 11.25 12.70 -21.39
C PHE A 485 11.32 11.20 -21.07
N PHE A 486 10.66 10.37 -21.89
CA PHE A 486 10.57 8.92 -21.72
C PHE A 486 11.03 8.24 -23.02
N ASP A 487 11.56 7.04 -22.90
CA ASP A 487 12.02 6.25 -24.05
C ASP A 487 10.84 5.75 -24.91
N ALA A 488 9.67 5.57 -24.31
CA ALA A 488 8.45 5.19 -25.02
C ALA A 488 7.16 5.65 -24.32
N VAL A 489 6.08 5.73 -25.09
CA VAL A 489 4.73 6.05 -24.65
C VAL A 489 3.80 4.92 -25.07
N VAL A 490 2.94 4.47 -24.16
CA VAL A 490 1.87 3.50 -24.43
C VAL A 490 0.51 4.14 -24.15
N ASP A 491 -0.44 4.00 -25.08
CA ASP A 491 -1.73 4.69 -24.98
C ASP A 491 -2.85 3.79 -24.41
N PHE A 492 -2.79 3.50 -23.11
CA PHE A 492 -3.80 2.69 -22.41
C PHE A 492 -5.18 3.35 -22.34
N ASP A 493 -5.27 4.68 -22.30
CA ASP A 493 -6.53 5.41 -22.46
C ASP A 493 -7.25 5.01 -23.76
N ALA A 494 -6.55 5.01 -24.89
CA ALA A 494 -7.16 4.66 -26.16
C ALA A 494 -7.64 3.20 -26.23
N VAL A 495 -7.03 2.30 -25.44
CA VAL A 495 -7.42 0.88 -25.38
C VAL A 495 -8.74 0.71 -24.62
N LEU A 496 -8.92 1.44 -23.52
CA LEU A 496 -10.05 1.19 -22.60
C LEU A 496 -11.21 2.16 -22.73
N ARG A 497 -11.02 3.32 -23.35
CA ARG A 497 -12.07 4.35 -23.43
C ARG A 497 -13.22 3.96 -24.33
N ASP A 498 -14.40 4.44 -23.96
CA ASP A 498 -15.57 4.40 -24.83
C ASP A 498 -15.31 5.23 -26.11
N GLN A 499 -15.84 4.76 -27.24
CA GLN A 499 -15.58 5.37 -28.55
C GLN A 499 -16.46 6.59 -28.83
N GLU A 500 -17.63 6.68 -28.18
CA GLU A 500 -18.53 7.82 -28.32
C GLU A 500 -18.12 8.94 -27.37
N ASP A 501 -17.76 8.60 -26.13
CA ASP A 501 -17.27 9.56 -25.14
C ASP A 501 -16.08 9.00 -24.36
N GLY A 502 -14.88 9.46 -24.73
CA GLY A 502 -13.62 8.99 -24.15
C GLY A 502 -13.38 9.37 -22.68
N SER A 503 -14.34 10.02 -22.02
CA SER A 503 -14.31 10.24 -20.57
C SER A 503 -14.77 9.01 -19.75
N PHE A 504 -15.39 8.03 -20.41
CA PHE A 504 -15.85 6.79 -19.79
C PHE A 504 -14.99 5.59 -20.18
N LEU A 505 -14.90 4.61 -19.29
CA LEU A 505 -14.50 3.26 -19.67
C LEU A 505 -15.54 2.68 -20.62
N ALA A 506 -15.10 1.98 -21.67
CA ALA A 506 -16.01 1.23 -22.51
C ALA A 506 -16.76 0.21 -21.64
N THR A 507 -18.07 0.05 -21.87
CA THR A 507 -18.94 -0.76 -21.00
C THR A 507 -18.42 -2.19 -20.78
N GLN A 508 -17.75 -2.78 -21.76
CA GLN A 508 -17.18 -4.13 -21.67
C GLN A 508 -15.92 -4.23 -20.79
N TYR A 509 -15.28 -3.09 -20.49
CA TYR A 509 -14.05 -2.97 -19.72
C TYR A 509 -14.26 -2.42 -18.31
N ASP A 510 -15.41 -1.82 -18.03
CA ASP A 510 -15.78 -1.32 -16.71
C ASP A 510 -16.11 -2.48 -15.74
N SER A 511 -15.60 -2.40 -14.51
CA SER A 511 -15.96 -3.33 -13.43
C SER A 511 -17.26 -2.98 -12.71
N GLY A 512 -17.81 -1.78 -12.99
CA GLY A 512 -19.07 -1.27 -12.46
C GLY A 512 -18.91 -0.12 -11.47
N ASP A 513 -17.67 0.25 -11.10
CA ASP A 513 -17.37 1.43 -10.28
C ASP A 513 -16.91 2.65 -11.10
N HIS A 514 -16.82 2.49 -12.42
CA HIS A 514 -16.44 3.51 -13.38
C HIS A 514 -14.98 3.98 -13.28
N LEU A 515 -14.14 3.31 -12.47
CA LEU A 515 -12.72 3.62 -12.29
C LEU A 515 -11.84 2.42 -12.62
N HIS A 516 -12.16 1.25 -12.08
CA HIS A 516 -11.33 0.06 -12.20
C HIS A 516 -11.71 -0.77 -13.42
N PRO A 517 -10.72 -1.15 -14.25
CA PRO A 517 -10.94 -2.09 -15.33
C PRO A 517 -11.27 -3.50 -14.81
N ASN A 518 -12.06 -4.26 -15.57
CA ASN A 518 -12.33 -5.68 -15.32
C ASN A 518 -11.30 -6.58 -16.03
N GLU A 519 -11.40 -7.91 -15.88
CA GLU A 519 -10.44 -8.84 -16.48
C GLU A 519 -10.33 -8.75 -18.02
N ARG A 520 -11.44 -8.47 -18.73
CA ARG A 520 -11.38 -8.29 -20.20
C ARG A 520 -10.54 -7.07 -20.57
N ALA A 521 -10.58 -6.03 -19.75
CA ALA A 521 -9.75 -4.86 -19.92
C ALA A 521 -8.29 -5.16 -19.63
N PHE A 522 -8.00 -5.98 -18.60
CA PHE A 522 -6.64 -6.44 -18.31
C PHE A 522 -6.03 -7.26 -19.45
N GLU A 523 -6.80 -8.16 -20.06
CA GLU A 523 -6.38 -8.86 -21.29
C GLU A 523 -6.11 -7.88 -22.44
N ALA A 524 -6.96 -6.86 -22.61
CA ALA A 524 -6.81 -5.85 -23.65
C ALA A 524 -5.55 -4.99 -23.45
N LEU A 525 -5.27 -4.54 -22.22
CA LEU A 525 -4.05 -3.82 -21.87
C LEU A 525 -2.80 -4.66 -22.20
N ALA A 526 -2.75 -5.90 -21.70
CA ALA A 526 -1.65 -6.82 -21.96
C ALA A 526 -1.45 -7.13 -23.46
N SER A 527 -2.54 -7.25 -24.20
CA SER A 527 -2.51 -7.52 -25.65
C SER A 527 -2.06 -6.29 -26.45
N SER A 528 -2.37 -5.08 -25.97
CA SER A 528 -1.99 -3.82 -26.61
C SER A 528 -0.52 -3.44 -26.39
N PHE A 529 0.10 -3.92 -25.31
CA PHE A 529 1.47 -3.52 -24.96
C PHE A 529 2.48 -3.97 -26.04
N PRO A 530 3.27 -3.07 -26.62
CA PRO A 530 4.25 -3.42 -27.66
C PRO A 530 5.48 -4.13 -27.05
N LEU A 531 5.66 -5.42 -27.36
CA LEU A 531 6.74 -6.23 -26.78
C LEU A 531 8.13 -5.80 -27.27
N GLU A 532 8.21 -5.19 -28.44
CA GLU A 532 9.44 -4.66 -29.02
C GLU A 532 10.11 -3.60 -28.14
N LEU A 533 9.33 -2.91 -27.28
CA LEU A 533 9.88 -1.99 -26.28
C LEU A 533 10.78 -2.70 -25.27
N LEU A 534 10.56 -4.00 -25.05
CA LEU A 534 11.37 -4.86 -24.19
C LEU A 534 12.50 -5.56 -24.96
N GLY A 535 12.74 -5.18 -26.21
CA GLY A 535 13.75 -5.78 -27.08
C GLY A 535 13.39 -7.18 -27.58
N ILE A 536 12.09 -7.46 -27.72
CA ILE A 536 11.49 -8.77 -28.05
C ILE A 536 10.86 -8.78 -29.43
#